data_AF-A0AAV7TGM9-F1
#
_entry.id   AF-A0AAV7TGM9-F1
#
_cell.length_a   1.000
_cell.length_b   1.000
_cell.length_c   1.000
_cell.angle_alpha   90.00
_cell.angle_beta   90.00
_cell.angle_gamma   90.00
#
_symmetry.space_group_name_H-M   'P 1'
#
loop_
_entity.id
_entity.type
_entity.pdbx_description
1 polymer ?
#
loop_
_entity_poly.entity_id
_entity_poly.type
_entity_poly.pdbx_seq_one_letter_code
_entity_poly.pdbx_strand_id
1 'polypeptide(L)'
;MTEILAAIQGSHLALEAEMDLMAMDIDHLQLDLRKISERVTEAEGDVSQMQQMVLELQATVVVLKSNTTQMECCLKDAEGLSRCNNLWFLGFHEKAEGPEPDQFQEDWTTSVSYNLKAYQNSSILNRPMSMPQPGAPWHALTACFFNYRDRDALKDSLLFPTKLLVHYQGNVYFY
;
A
#
# COMPACT_ATOMS: atom_id res chain seq x y z
N MET A 1 -68.14 69.03 18.92
CA MET A 1 -67.25 68.74 20.07
C MET A 1 -67.34 67.26 20.46
N THR A 2 -68.53 66.67 20.50
CA THR A 2 -68.77 65.24 20.79
C THR A 2 -68.19 64.27 19.74
N GLU A 3 -68.30 64.56 18.45
CA GLU A 3 -67.74 63.70 17.38
C GLU A 3 -66.20 63.62 17.43
N ILE A 4 -65.53 64.74 17.72
CA ILE A 4 -64.07 64.80 17.82
C ILE A 4 -63.60 63.95 19.01
N LEU A 5 -64.29 64.04 20.14
CA LEU A 5 -64.02 63.20 21.31
C LEU A 5 -64.18 61.71 21.00
N ALA A 6 -65.26 61.33 20.30
CA ALA A 6 -65.48 59.94 19.89
C ALA A 6 -64.38 59.42 18.95
N ALA A 7 -63.94 60.26 17.99
CA ALA A 7 -62.84 59.90 17.09
C ALA A 7 -61.50 59.72 17.83
N ILE A 8 -61.17 60.61 18.78
CA ILE A 8 -59.97 60.49 19.61
C ILE A 8 -60.01 59.18 20.42
N GLN A 9 -61.16 58.87 21.00
CA GLN A 9 -61.35 57.68 21.83
C GLN A 9 -61.25 56.39 20.99
N GLY A 10 -61.79 56.40 19.77
CA GLY A 10 -61.62 55.30 18.81
C GLY A 10 -60.17 55.09 18.40
N SER A 11 -59.44 56.16 18.09
CA SER A 11 -58.01 56.08 17.76
C SER A 11 -57.17 55.60 18.94
N HIS A 12 -57.50 56.00 20.17
CA HIS A 12 -56.83 55.53 21.38
C HIS A 12 -56.97 54.02 21.56
N LEU A 13 -58.20 53.51 21.46
CA LEU A 13 -58.48 52.07 21.56
C LEU A 13 -57.78 51.27 20.46
N ALA A 14 -57.72 51.80 19.23
CA ALA A 14 -57.00 51.16 18.14
C ALA A 14 -55.49 51.10 18.38
N LEU A 15 -54.90 52.19 18.90
CA LEU A 15 -53.49 52.22 19.29
C LEU A 15 -53.16 51.26 20.43
N GLU A 16 -54.04 51.16 21.44
CA GLU A 16 -53.88 50.18 22.52
C GLU A 16 -53.88 48.75 21.98
N ALA A 17 -54.81 48.42 21.08
CA ALA A 17 -54.86 47.09 20.46
C ALA A 17 -53.61 46.77 19.64
N GLU A 18 -53.09 47.73 18.86
CA GLU A 18 -51.83 47.57 18.12
C GLU A 18 -50.61 47.43 19.05
N MET A 19 -50.59 48.15 20.17
CA MET A 19 -49.54 48.00 21.19
C MET A 19 -49.55 46.62 21.82
N ASP A 20 -50.72 46.06 22.11
CA ASP A 20 -50.87 44.71 22.65
C ASP A 20 -50.40 43.64 21.65
N LEU A 21 -50.72 43.81 20.36
CA LEU A 21 -50.23 42.93 19.29
C LEU A 21 -48.71 43.00 19.16
N MET A 22 -48.13 44.20 19.14
CA MET A 22 -46.68 44.37 19.11
C MET A 22 -45.99 43.74 20.33
N ALA A 23 -46.60 43.83 21.51
CA ALA A 23 -46.07 43.18 22.72
C ALA A 23 -46.05 41.65 22.57
N MET A 24 -47.12 41.05 22.03
CA MET A 24 -47.16 39.62 21.72
C MET A 24 -46.10 39.21 20.70
N ASP A 25 -45.92 39.99 19.63
CA ASP A 25 -44.90 39.72 18.62
C ASP A 25 -43.48 39.78 19.20
N ILE A 26 -43.21 40.74 20.09
CA ILE A 26 -41.94 40.84 20.81
C ILE A 26 -41.70 39.60 21.67
N ASP A 27 -42.72 39.12 22.39
CA ASP A 27 -42.61 37.92 23.23
C ASP A 27 -42.32 36.67 22.37
N HIS A 28 -42.97 36.56 21.20
CA HIS A 28 -42.70 35.49 20.25
C HIS A 28 -41.27 35.54 19.71
N LEU A 29 -40.78 36.71 19.30
CA LEU A 29 -39.41 36.89 18.84
C LEU A 29 -38.38 36.56 19.92
N GLN A 30 -38.65 36.91 21.19
CA GLN A 30 -37.77 36.54 22.31
C GLN A 30 -37.74 35.04 22.56
N LEU A 31 -38.86 34.34 22.37
CA LEU A 31 -38.91 32.89 22.46
C LEU A 31 -38.10 32.23 21.34
N ASP A 32 -38.25 32.70 20.11
CA ASP A 32 -37.55 32.14 18.96
C ASP A 32 -36.04 32.44 19.02
N LEU A 33 -35.64 33.62 19.49
CA LEU A 33 -34.23 33.93 19.75
C LEU A 33 -33.61 32.96 20.77
N ARG A 34 -34.34 32.60 21.84
CA ARG A 34 -33.87 31.61 22.81
C ARG A 34 -33.66 30.24 22.17
N LYS A 35 -34.63 29.76 21.39
CA LYS A 35 -34.51 28.47 20.67
C LYS A 35 -33.33 28.47 19.70
N ILE A 36 -33.11 29.58 18.99
CA ILE A 36 -31.97 29.70 18.06
C ILE A 36 -30.67 29.66 18.86
N SER A 37 -30.58 30.38 19.98
CA SER A 37 -29.39 30.36 20.84
C SER A 37 -29.07 28.95 21.33
N GLU A 38 -30.07 28.19 21.78
CA GLU A 38 -29.89 26.80 22.23
C GLU A 38 -29.37 25.91 21.10
N ARG A 39 -29.97 26.00 19.90
CA ARG A 39 -29.54 25.25 18.72
C ARG A 39 -28.12 25.61 18.27
N VAL A 40 -27.73 26.88 18.40
CA VAL A 40 -26.36 27.33 18.08
C VAL A 40 -25.38 26.71 19.07
N THR A 41 -25.68 26.74 20.36
CA THR A 41 -24.82 26.11 21.38
C THR A 41 -24.68 24.60 21.17
N GLU A 42 -25.76 23.90 20.82
CA GLU A 42 -25.72 22.48 20.48
C GLU A 42 -24.82 22.23 19.26
N ALA A 43 -25.01 22.98 18.18
CA ALA A 43 -24.21 22.86 16.97
C ALA A 43 -22.72 23.16 17.20
N GLU A 44 -22.39 24.15 18.04
CA GLU A 44 -21.01 24.44 18.44
C GLU A 44 -20.38 23.27 19.22
N GLY A 45 -21.16 22.61 20.08
CA GLY A 45 -20.75 21.39 20.78
C GLY A 45 -20.45 20.25 19.81
N ASP A 46 -21.35 19.98 18.88
CA ASP A 46 -21.21 18.94 17.86
C ASP A 46 -19.97 19.18 16.99
N VAL A 47 -19.77 20.43 16.53
CA VAL A 47 -18.59 20.82 15.74
C VAL A 47 -17.31 20.59 16.53
N SER A 48 -17.29 20.94 17.82
CA SER A 48 -16.12 20.73 18.69
C SER A 48 -15.81 19.23 18.84
N GLN A 49 -16.83 18.40 19.02
CA GLN A 49 -16.65 16.95 19.11
C GLN A 49 -16.13 16.35 17.78
N MET A 50 -16.68 16.79 16.65
CA MET A 50 -16.23 16.38 15.33
C MET A 50 -14.77 16.76 15.08
N GLN A 51 -14.36 17.96 15.47
CA GLN A 51 -12.97 18.40 15.37
C GLN A 51 -12.03 17.49 16.15
N GLN A 52 -12.40 17.11 17.38
CA GLN A 52 -11.63 16.19 18.20
C GLN A 52 -11.50 14.80 17.54
N MET A 53 -12.60 14.26 17.03
CA MET A 53 -12.59 12.97 16.32
C MET A 53 -11.71 12.99 15.07
N VAL A 54 -11.73 14.09 14.31
CA VAL A 54 -10.86 14.26 13.14
C VAL A 54 -9.38 14.28 13.52
N LEU A 55 -9.01 14.96 14.62
CA LEU A 55 -7.62 14.97 15.11
C LEU A 55 -7.14 13.57 15.51
N GLU A 56 -7.98 12.79 16.19
CA GLU A 56 -7.68 11.40 16.58
C GLU A 56 -7.53 10.48 15.36
N LEU A 57 -8.40 10.64 14.36
CA LEU A 57 -8.30 9.92 13.09
C LEU A 57 -7.01 10.27 12.35
N GLN A 58 -6.65 11.55 12.29
CA GLN A 58 -5.40 11.99 11.66
C GLN A 58 -4.17 11.38 12.35
N ALA A 59 -4.14 11.37 13.69
CA ALA A 59 -3.08 10.73 14.45
C ALA A 59 -2.98 9.22 14.15
N THR A 60 -4.13 8.54 14.09
CA THR A 60 -4.20 7.11 13.76
C THR A 60 -3.68 6.82 12.36
N VAL A 61 -4.05 7.64 11.37
CA VAL A 61 -3.57 7.51 9.97
C VAL A 61 -2.05 7.67 9.90
N VAL A 62 -1.46 8.61 10.65
CA VAL A 62 -0.01 8.79 10.70
C VAL A 62 0.69 7.53 11.23
N VAL A 63 0.18 6.95 12.32
CA VAL A 63 0.72 5.72 12.90
C VAL A 63 0.61 4.55 11.93
N LEU A 64 -0.57 4.36 11.31
CA LEU A 64 -0.78 3.28 10.35
C LEU A 64 0.12 3.41 9.12
N LYS A 65 0.33 4.63 8.63
CA LYS A 65 1.24 4.89 7.52
C LYS A 65 2.68 4.53 7.89
N SER A 66 3.15 4.93 9.08
CA SER A 66 4.47 4.55 9.59
C SER A 66 4.62 3.03 9.68
N ASN A 67 3.64 2.33 10.27
CA ASN A 67 3.67 0.87 10.38
C ASN A 67 3.69 0.19 9.02
N THR A 68 2.92 0.69 8.05
CA THR A 68 2.91 0.15 6.68
C THR A 68 4.29 0.31 6.04
N THR A 69 4.91 1.49 6.14
CA THR A 69 6.27 1.69 5.60
C THR A 69 7.31 0.82 6.28
N GLN A 70 7.19 0.59 7.60
CA GLN A 70 8.08 -0.31 8.32
C GLN A 70 7.90 -1.75 7.85
N MET A 71 6.66 -2.22 7.71
CA MET A 71 6.35 -3.55 7.20
C MET A 71 6.84 -3.75 5.77
N GLU A 72 6.70 -2.75 4.90
CA GLU A 72 7.25 -2.77 3.54
C GLU A 72 8.77 -2.93 3.55
N CYS A 73 9.49 -2.21 4.42
CA CYS A 73 10.94 -2.36 4.59
C CYS A 73 11.29 -3.77 5.09
N CYS A 74 10.63 -4.24 6.15
CA CYS A 74 10.86 -5.60 6.68
C CYS A 74 10.57 -6.68 5.64
N LEU A 75 9.53 -6.50 4.81
CA LEU A 75 9.20 -7.43 3.74
C LEU A 75 10.27 -7.44 2.65
N LYS A 76 10.76 -6.26 2.23
CA LYS A 76 11.88 -6.15 1.28
C LYS A 76 13.15 -6.78 1.81
N ASP A 77 13.45 -6.56 3.09
CA ASP A 77 14.62 -7.15 3.74
C ASP A 77 14.47 -8.68 3.83
N ALA A 78 13.31 -9.18 4.24
CA ALA A 78 13.03 -10.62 4.31
C ALA A 78 13.04 -11.29 2.92
N GLU A 79 12.46 -10.65 1.91
CA GLU A 79 12.52 -11.10 0.51
C GLU A 79 13.96 -11.11 0.00
N GLY A 80 14.73 -10.06 0.31
CA GLY A 80 16.14 -9.96 0.03
C GLY A 80 16.92 -11.12 0.64
N LEU A 81 16.80 -11.33 1.96
CA LEU A 81 17.44 -12.43 2.69
C LEU A 81 17.03 -13.81 2.17
N SER A 82 15.74 -14.00 1.85
CA SER A 82 15.24 -15.25 1.28
C SER A 82 15.81 -15.53 -0.11
N ARG A 83 16.14 -14.49 -0.88
CA ARG A 83 16.70 -14.61 -2.24
C ARG A 83 18.21 -14.38 -2.30
N CYS A 84 18.88 -14.07 -1.19
CA CYS A 84 20.32 -13.82 -1.14
C CYS A 84 21.15 -15.00 -1.68
N ASN A 85 20.61 -16.21 -1.57
CA ASN A 85 21.24 -17.41 -2.08
C ASN A 85 20.70 -17.84 -3.44
N ASN A 86 19.84 -17.07 -4.09
CA ASN A 86 19.25 -17.46 -5.37
C ASN A 86 20.07 -16.85 -6.51
N LEU A 87 20.30 -17.62 -7.57
CA LEU A 87 20.81 -17.13 -8.85
C LEU A 87 19.79 -17.45 -9.94
N TRP A 88 19.56 -16.48 -10.81
CA TRP A 88 18.61 -16.62 -11.90
C TRP A 88 19.36 -16.87 -13.20
N PHE A 89 18.90 -17.91 -13.88
CA PHE A 89 19.44 -18.38 -15.12
C PHE A 89 18.36 -18.20 -16.20
N LEU A 90 18.65 -17.40 -17.23
CA LEU A 90 17.69 -17.00 -18.27
C LEU A 90 18.02 -17.68 -19.60
N GLY A 91 17.00 -17.89 -20.44
CA GLY A 91 17.20 -18.36 -21.81
C GLY A 91 17.20 -19.88 -22.00
N PHE A 92 16.62 -20.65 -21.07
CA PHE A 92 16.35 -22.06 -21.33
C PHE A 92 15.12 -22.21 -22.20
N HIS A 93 15.22 -23.05 -23.23
CA HIS A 93 14.07 -23.46 -24.01
C HIS A 93 13.10 -24.29 -23.17
N GLU A 94 11.81 -24.16 -23.45
CA GLU A 94 10.77 -24.96 -22.81
C GLU A 94 11.09 -26.47 -22.91
N LYS A 95 11.07 -27.18 -21.76
CA LYS A 95 11.39 -28.62 -21.63
C LYS A 95 12.86 -29.01 -21.88
N ALA A 96 13.80 -28.08 -21.96
CA ALA A 96 15.24 -28.40 -22.06
C ALA A 96 15.76 -29.23 -20.88
N GLU A 97 15.12 -29.10 -19.71
CA GLU A 97 15.41 -29.84 -18.48
C GLU A 97 15.09 -31.34 -18.56
N GLY A 98 14.26 -31.76 -19.51
CA GLY A 98 13.80 -33.15 -19.59
C GLY A 98 12.90 -33.55 -18.39
N PRO A 99 12.78 -34.86 -18.10
CA PRO A 99 11.92 -35.38 -17.05
C PRO A 99 12.47 -35.19 -15.63
N GLU A 100 13.76 -34.88 -15.49
CA GLU A 100 14.46 -34.73 -14.21
C GLU A 100 15.19 -33.37 -14.14
N PRO A 101 14.46 -32.28 -13.83
CA PRO A 101 15.01 -30.92 -13.78
C PRO A 101 16.15 -30.73 -12.79
N ASP A 102 16.08 -31.44 -11.65
CA ASP A 102 17.10 -31.39 -10.60
C ASP A 102 18.46 -31.88 -11.13
N GLN A 103 18.47 -33.02 -11.84
CA GLN A 103 19.68 -33.60 -12.41
C GLN A 103 20.24 -32.74 -13.54
N PHE A 104 19.37 -32.23 -14.42
CA PHE A 104 19.78 -31.29 -15.46
C PHE A 104 20.49 -30.08 -14.88
N GLN A 105 19.95 -29.49 -13.80
CA GLN A 105 20.51 -28.29 -13.21
C GLN A 105 21.81 -28.56 -12.46
N GLU A 106 21.95 -29.70 -11.79
CA GLU A 106 23.22 -30.13 -11.20
C GLU A 106 24.30 -30.35 -12.26
N ASP A 107 23.97 -31.07 -13.34
CA ASP A 107 24.89 -31.34 -14.45
C ASP A 107 25.30 -30.05 -15.17
N TRP A 108 24.32 -29.18 -15.43
CA TRP A 108 24.55 -27.89 -16.08
C TRP A 108 25.44 -26.99 -15.20
N THR A 109 25.10 -26.85 -13.92
CA THR A 109 25.90 -26.04 -12.96
C THR A 109 27.33 -26.61 -12.83
N THR A 110 27.49 -27.93 -12.81
CA THR A 110 28.80 -28.60 -12.77
C THR A 110 29.61 -28.33 -14.03
N SER A 111 28.97 -28.36 -15.21
CA SER A 111 29.63 -28.08 -16.50
C SER A 111 30.12 -26.64 -16.61
N VAL A 112 29.33 -25.69 -16.09
CA VAL A 112 29.65 -24.26 -16.05
C VAL A 112 30.76 -23.98 -15.02
N SER A 113 30.74 -24.69 -13.89
CA SER A 113 31.67 -24.51 -12.77
C SER A 113 32.97 -25.31 -12.89
N TYR A 114 33.22 -26.04 -14.00
CA TYR A 114 34.37 -26.95 -14.20
C TYR A 114 35.77 -26.33 -13.96
N ASN A 115 35.90 -25.00 -13.90
CA ASN A 115 37.15 -24.30 -13.56
C ASN A 115 37.26 -23.84 -12.08
N LEU A 116 36.23 -24.05 -11.26
CA LEU A 116 36.18 -23.63 -9.85
C LEU A 116 36.39 -24.85 -8.95
N LYS A 117 37.66 -25.12 -8.59
CA LYS A 117 38.04 -26.21 -7.66
C LYS A 117 37.34 -26.16 -6.28
N ALA A 118 36.60 -25.11 -5.96
CA ALA A 118 35.86 -24.94 -4.71
C ALA A 118 34.46 -25.58 -4.71
N TYR A 119 33.94 -26.00 -5.87
CA TYR A 119 32.53 -26.34 -6.08
C TYR A 119 32.21 -27.86 -6.07
N GLN A 120 33.17 -28.70 -5.66
CA GLN A 120 33.09 -30.17 -5.81
C GLN A 120 32.28 -30.91 -4.73
N ASN A 121 31.82 -30.24 -3.68
CA ASN A 121 31.06 -30.89 -2.63
C ASN A 121 29.56 -30.66 -2.83
N SER A 122 28.91 -31.77 -3.17
CA SER A 122 27.49 -32.04 -3.35
C SER A 122 26.51 -31.19 -2.55
N SER A 123 25.29 -31.07 -3.08
CA SER A 123 24.09 -30.45 -2.51
C SER A 123 24.08 -28.94 -2.61
N ILE A 124 23.96 -28.44 -3.83
CA ILE A 124 24.03 -27.00 -4.13
C ILE A 124 22.64 -26.42 -4.42
N LEU A 125 21.61 -27.25 -4.59
CA LEU A 125 20.33 -26.79 -5.12
C LEU A 125 19.15 -27.08 -4.18
N ASN A 126 18.41 -26.03 -3.82
CA ASN A 126 17.13 -26.14 -3.13
C ASN A 126 16.00 -25.78 -4.12
N ARG A 127 15.42 -26.81 -4.77
CA ARG A 127 14.31 -26.75 -5.75
C ARG A 127 14.48 -25.79 -6.94
N PRO A 128 14.70 -26.32 -8.16
CA PRO A 128 14.43 -25.59 -9.39
C PRO A 128 12.98 -25.11 -9.38
N MET A 129 12.76 -23.83 -9.68
CA MET A 129 11.44 -23.35 -10.05
C MET A 129 11.54 -22.75 -11.44
N SER A 130 10.88 -23.39 -12.40
CA SER A 130 10.62 -22.80 -13.71
C SER A 130 9.52 -21.75 -13.54
N MET A 131 9.85 -20.50 -13.83
CA MET A 131 8.88 -19.41 -13.85
C MET A 131 8.39 -19.25 -15.29
N PRO A 132 7.18 -19.71 -15.64
CA PRO A 132 6.66 -19.54 -16.99
C PRO A 132 6.48 -18.05 -17.27
N GLN A 133 7.09 -17.55 -18.34
CA GLN A 133 6.75 -16.24 -18.88
C GLN A 133 5.55 -16.42 -19.83
N PRO A 134 4.40 -15.78 -19.57
CA PRO A 134 3.26 -15.87 -20.45
C PRO A 134 3.63 -15.39 -21.87
N GLY A 135 3.63 -16.32 -22.83
CA GLY A 135 3.85 -16.02 -24.26
C GLY A 135 5.30 -16.04 -24.77
N ALA A 136 6.29 -16.43 -23.95
CA ALA A 136 7.68 -16.56 -24.40
C ALA A 136 8.12 -18.05 -24.48
N PRO A 137 8.89 -18.47 -25.51
CA PRO A 137 9.41 -19.84 -25.64
C PRO A 137 10.62 -20.12 -24.73
N TRP A 138 10.86 -19.23 -23.77
CA TRP A 138 11.99 -19.25 -22.85
C TRP A 138 11.48 -19.07 -21.42
N HIS A 139 12.08 -19.75 -20.46
CA HIS A 139 11.77 -19.56 -19.04
C HIS A 139 13.03 -19.36 -18.20
N ALA A 140 12.83 -18.79 -17.01
CA ALA A 140 13.89 -18.60 -16.03
C ALA A 140 14.00 -19.83 -15.13
N LEU A 141 15.22 -20.28 -14.88
CA LEU A 141 15.55 -21.25 -13.86
C LEU A 141 16.14 -20.56 -12.64
N THR A 142 15.64 -20.90 -11.46
CA THR A 142 16.22 -20.44 -10.20
C THR A 142 17.09 -21.53 -9.60
N ALA A 143 18.35 -21.22 -9.31
CA ALA A 143 19.22 -22.05 -8.48
C ALA A 143 19.29 -21.46 -7.07
N CYS A 144 18.80 -22.18 -6.09
CA CYS A 144 18.90 -21.77 -4.69
C CYS A 144 20.09 -22.47 -4.04
N PHE A 145 21.12 -21.71 -3.69
CA PHE A 145 22.34 -22.20 -3.05
C PHE A 145 22.13 -22.35 -1.53
N PHE A 146 22.84 -23.28 -0.89
CA PHE A 146 22.83 -23.37 0.58
C PHE A 146 23.58 -22.22 1.23
N ASN A 147 24.58 -21.65 0.54
CA ASN A 147 25.40 -20.56 1.03
C ASN A 147 25.53 -19.44 -0.02
N TYR A 148 25.38 -18.19 0.43
CA TYR A 148 25.56 -17.01 -0.43
C TYR A 148 26.97 -16.93 -1.03
N ARG A 149 27.99 -17.45 -0.32
CA ARG A 149 29.38 -17.45 -0.78
C ARG A 149 29.57 -18.30 -2.04
N ASP A 150 28.88 -19.42 -2.11
CA ASP A 150 28.92 -20.29 -3.29
C ASP A 150 28.24 -19.55 -4.45
N ARG A 151 27.04 -19.01 -4.20
CA ARG A 151 26.30 -18.18 -5.18
C ARG A 151 27.15 -17.03 -5.73
N ASP A 152 27.85 -16.29 -4.87
CA ASP A 152 28.74 -15.20 -5.26
C ASP A 152 29.96 -15.70 -6.04
N ALA A 153 30.60 -16.79 -5.61
CA ALA A 153 31.74 -17.37 -6.32
C ALA A 153 31.36 -17.81 -7.76
N LEU A 154 30.16 -18.41 -7.93
CA LEU A 154 29.64 -18.75 -9.25
C LEU A 154 29.30 -17.51 -10.06
N LYS A 155 28.61 -16.52 -9.47
CA LYS A 155 28.30 -15.24 -10.13
C LYS A 155 29.57 -14.55 -10.62
N ASP A 156 30.59 -14.43 -9.78
CA ASP A 156 31.85 -13.80 -10.12
C ASP A 156 32.56 -14.56 -11.24
N SER A 157 32.55 -15.90 -11.19
CA SER A 157 33.12 -16.74 -12.25
C SER A 157 32.45 -16.54 -13.62
N LEU A 158 31.14 -16.30 -13.63
CA LEU A 158 30.34 -16.05 -14.84
C LEU A 158 30.57 -14.65 -15.41
N LEU A 159 30.91 -13.67 -14.56
CA LEU A 159 31.16 -12.29 -14.96
C LEU A 159 32.57 -12.05 -15.54
N PHE A 160 33.50 -13.01 -15.42
CA PHE A 160 34.82 -12.88 -16.06
C PHE A 160 34.73 -13.05 -17.59
N PRO A 161 35.41 -12.19 -18.38
CA PRO A 161 35.10 -11.95 -19.80
C PRO A 161 35.53 -13.05 -20.79
N THR A 162 35.74 -14.30 -20.35
CA THR A 162 36.28 -15.37 -21.20
C THR A 162 35.32 -16.52 -21.52
N LYS A 163 34.10 -16.60 -20.95
CA LYS A 163 33.14 -17.66 -21.31
C LYS A 163 31.68 -17.19 -21.27
N LEU A 164 31.30 -16.38 -22.26
CA LEU A 164 29.91 -16.01 -22.56
C LEU A 164 29.13 -17.09 -23.34
N LEU A 165 29.76 -18.25 -23.59
CA LEU A 165 29.19 -19.36 -24.33
C LEU A 165 29.23 -20.60 -23.44
N VAL A 166 28.11 -20.87 -22.77
CA VAL A 166 27.92 -22.14 -22.06
C VAL A 166 27.34 -23.12 -23.08
N HIS A 167 28.14 -24.11 -23.46
CA HIS A 167 27.69 -25.20 -24.30
C HIS A 167 27.17 -26.33 -23.41
N TYR A 168 25.87 -26.62 -23.50
CA TYR A 168 25.27 -27.78 -22.83
C TYR A 168 24.40 -28.56 -23.82
N GLN A 169 24.72 -29.85 -23.98
CA GLN A 169 24.07 -30.76 -24.93
C GLN A 169 23.99 -30.22 -26.38
N GLY A 170 25.04 -29.54 -26.84
CA GLY A 170 25.10 -28.99 -28.21
C GLY A 170 24.40 -27.64 -28.41
N ASN A 171 23.67 -27.15 -27.39
CA ASN A 171 23.06 -25.82 -27.40
C ASN A 171 23.98 -24.79 -26.74
N VAL A 172 23.94 -23.57 -27.27
CA VAL A 172 24.67 -22.42 -26.75
C VAL A 172 23.71 -21.56 -25.96
N TYR A 173 23.98 -21.39 -24.68
CA TYR A 173 23.24 -20.48 -23.81
C TYR A 173 24.04 -19.19 -23.60
N PHE A 174 23.37 -18.05 -23.76
CA PHE A 174 23.95 -16.70 -23.63
C PHE A 174 23.64 -16.12 -22.25
N TYR A 175 24.63 -15.50 -21.61
CA TYR A 175 24.50 -14.81 -20.32
C TYR A 175 25.06 -13.39 -20.36
#